data_AF-A0A956YIF2-F1
#
_entry.id   AF-A0A956YIF2-F1
#
_cell.length_a   1.000
_cell.length_b   1.000
_cell.length_c   1.000
_cell.angle_alpha   90.00
_cell.angle_beta   90.00
_cell.angle_gamma   90.00
#
_symmetry.space_group_name_H-M   'P 1'
#
loop_
_entity.id
_entity.type
_entity.pdbx_description
1 polymer ?
#
loop_
_entity_poly.entity_id
_entity_poly.type
_entity_poly.pdbx_seq_one_letter_code
_entity_poly.pdbx_strand_id
1 'polypeptide(L)' 'MDASRNAQFARLPNYQAYVLRIWQEFNDSAEAATWRFALINTTTNSEHGFASFQELVAFLETLLDEGHQSM' A
#
# COMPACT_ATOMS: atom_id res chain seq x y z
N MET A 1 -12.53 9.21 44.23
CA MET A 1 -11.68 9.68 43.13
C MET A 1 -11.46 8.50 42.21
N ASP A 2 -12.12 8.54 41.06
CA ASP A 2 -12.29 7.40 40.16
C ASP A 2 -11.03 7.22 39.30
N ALA A 3 -10.29 6.13 39.53
CA ALA A 3 -9.13 5.74 38.71
C ALA A 3 -9.54 5.09 37.38
N SER A 4 -10.82 5.19 36.99
CA SER A 4 -11.41 4.46 35.86
C SER A 4 -11.42 5.24 34.53
N ARG A 5 -10.87 6.45 34.49
CA ARG A 5 -11.02 7.35 33.33
C ARG A 5 -9.95 7.21 32.24
N ASN A 6 -8.93 6.36 32.43
CA ASN A 6 -7.79 6.21 31.50
C ASN A 6 -7.81 4.94 30.64
N ALA A 7 -8.86 4.11 30.72
CA ALA A 7 -8.96 2.89 29.89
C ALA A 7 -9.45 3.14 28.45
N GLN A 8 -9.73 4.39 28.07
CA GLN A 8 -10.27 4.77 26.76
C GLN A 8 -9.22 5.22 25.74
N PHE A 9 -7.93 4.98 25.98
CA PHE A 9 -6.97 4.85 24.88
C PHE A 9 -7.20 3.51 24.17
N ALA A 10 -8.44 3.29 23.71
CA ALA A 10 -8.80 2.27 22.77
C ALA A 10 -7.86 2.44 21.58
N ARG A 11 -7.08 1.38 21.30
CA ARG A 11 -6.03 1.35 20.27
C ARG A 11 -6.43 2.18 19.06
N LEU A 12 -5.69 3.26 18.80
CA LEU A 12 -5.87 4.03 17.59
C LEU A 12 -5.70 3.09 16.39
N PRO A 13 -6.56 3.18 15.35
CA PRO A 13 -6.42 2.37 14.15
C PRO A 13 -5.04 2.60 13.54
N ASN A 14 -4.34 1.51 13.23
CA ASN A 14 -3.07 1.57 12.52
C ASN A 14 -3.36 1.73 11.03
N TYR A 15 -3.15 2.94 10.50
CA TYR A 15 -3.34 3.23 9.09
C TYR A 15 -2.05 3.04 8.31
N GLN A 16 -2.15 2.39 7.16
CA GLN A 16 -1.11 2.42 6.14
C GLN A 16 -1.59 3.27 4.97
N ALA A 17 -0.79 4.25 4.56
CA ALA A 17 -1.12 5.17 3.49
C ALA A 17 -0.11 5.10 2.36
N TYR A 18 -0.63 4.99 1.14
CA TYR A 18 0.17 4.82 -0.07
C TYR A 18 -0.34 5.73 -1.19
N VAL A 19 0.57 6.13 -2.08
CA VAL A 19 0.22 6.73 -3.38
C VAL A 19 0.32 5.65 -4.44
N LEU A 20 -0.78 5.43 -5.17
CA LEU A 20 -0.83 4.57 -6.34
C LEU A 20 -0.57 5.41 -7.61
N ARG A 21 0.46 5.04 -8.37
CA ARG A 21 0.72 5.55 -9.71
C ARG A 21 0.37 4.51 -10.75
N ILE A 22 -0.33 4.93 -11.80
CA ILE A 22 -0.72 4.10 -12.93
C ILE A 22 -0.42 4.90 -14.20
N TRP A 23 0.36 4.34 -15.11
CA TRP A 23 0.70 5.00 -16.37
C TRP A 23 0.86 3.99 -17.50
N GLN A 24 0.84 4.47 -18.73
CA GLN A 24 1.17 3.67 -19.91
C GLN A 24 2.61 3.95 -20.33
N GLU A 25 3.36 2.88 -20.56
CA GLU A 25 4.65 2.94 -21.28
C GLU A 25 4.41 2.55 -22.73
N PHE A 26 4.80 3.42 -23.64
CA PHE A 26 4.76 3.16 -25.07
C PHE A 26 6.10 2.57 -25.50
N ASN A 27 6.06 1.52 -26.31
CA ASN A 27 7.25 1.02 -26.98
C ASN A 27 7.61 1.91 -28.19
N ASP A 28 8.81 1.73 -28.73
CA ASP A 28 9.30 2.49 -29.90
C ASP A 28 8.41 2.35 -31.15
N SER A 29 7.53 1.35 -31.21
CA SER A 29 6.60 1.18 -32.32
C SER A 29 5.26 1.91 -32.13
N ALA A 30 5.04 2.60 -31.01
CA ALA A 30 3.81 3.34 -30.64
C ALA A 30 2.50 2.54 -30.71
N GLU A 31 2.53 1.29 -31.15
CA GLU A 31 1.36 0.42 -31.35
C GLU A 31 1.05 -0.43 -30.11
N ALA A 32 2.00 -0.59 -29.18
CA ALA A 32 1.78 -1.31 -27.93
C ALA A 32 2.08 -0.42 -26.72
N ALA A 33 1.02 -0.09 -25.98
CA ALA A 33 1.09 0.55 -24.69
C ALA A 33 0.95 -0.51 -23.59
N THR A 34 1.91 -0.58 -22.68
CA THR A 34 1.84 -1.47 -21.51
C THR A 34 1.50 -0.65 -20.27
N TRP A 35 0.52 -1.10 -19.49
CA TRP A 35 0.21 -0.48 -18.22
C TRP A 35 1.27 -0.82 -17.18
N ARG A 36 1.72 0.18 -16.44
CA ARG A 36 2.64 0.07 -15.32
C ARG A 36 1.99 0.60 -14.06
N PHE A 37 2.45 0.05 -12.94
CA PHE A 37 1.94 0.36 -11.63
C PHE A 37 3.11 0.58 -10.68
N ALA A 38 2.99 1.57 -9.80
CA ALA A 38 3.91 1.71 -8.68
C ALA A 38 3.15 2.16 -7.43
N LEU A 39 3.60 1.67 -6.29
CA LEU A 39 3.06 1.97 -4.98
C LEU A 39 4.14 2.65 -4.14
N ILE A 40 3.86 3.85 -3.67
CA ILE A 40 4.79 4.65 -2.88
C ILE A 40 4.28 4.71 -1.44
N ASN A 41 5.07 4.25 -0.49
CA ASN A 41 4.77 4.35 0.92
C ASN A 41 4.97 5.80 1.38
N THR A 42 3.93 6.41 1.92
CA THR A 42 3.97 7.84 2.32
C THR A 42 4.80 8.10 3.57
N THR A 43 5.05 7.08 4.39
CA THR A 43 5.82 7.18 5.63
C THR A 43 7.31 6.97 5.39
N THR A 44 7.68 5.97 4.60
CA THR A 44 9.09 5.61 4.34
C THR A 44 9.62 6.19 3.03
N ASN A 45 8.75 6.70 2.17
CA ASN A 45 9.05 7.14 0.81
C ASN A 45 9.65 6.02 -0.08
N SER A 46 9.42 4.76 0.29
CA SER A 46 9.84 3.61 -0.53
C SER A 46 8.87 3.39 -1.69
N GLU A 47 9.41 3.02 -2.85
CA GLU A 47 8.65 2.77 -4.07
C GLU A 47 8.78 1.30 -4.48
N HIS A 48 7.65 0.68 -4.83
CA HIS A 48 7.58 -0.66 -5.39
C HIS A 48 6.86 -0.62 -6.73
N GLY A 49 7.52 -1.11 -7.78
CA GLY A 49 6.95 -1.20 -9.13
C GLY A 49 6.39 -2.59 -9.44
N PHE A 50 5.37 -2.64 -10.28
CA PHE A 50 4.69 -3.89 -10.69
C PHE A 50 4.46 -3.91 -12.20
N ALA A 51 4.62 -5.10 -12.80
CA ALA A 51 4.41 -5.30 -14.23
C ALA A 51 2.94 -5.52 -14.58
N SER A 52 2.11 -5.85 -13.58
CA SER A 52 0.68 -6.06 -13.76
C SER A 52 -0.13 -5.60 -12.54
N PHE A 53 -1.43 -5.41 -12.72
CA PHE A 53 -2.35 -5.09 -11.63
C PHE A 53 -2.47 -6.25 -10.63
N GLN A 54 -2.39 -7.50 -11.12
CA GLN A 54 -2.47 -8.71 -10.30
C GLN A 54 -1.30 -8.80 -9.31
N GLU A 55 -0.08 -8.50 -9.77
CA GLU A 55 1.10 -8.44 -8.89
C GLU A 55 0.96 -7.37 -7.80
N LEU A 56 0.40 -6.21 -8.14
CA LEU A 56 0.13 -5.14 -7.18
C LEU A 56 -0.88 -5.58 -6.11
N VAL A 57 -1.97 -6.26 -6.51
CA VAL A 57 -2.98 -6.74 -5.56
C VAL A 57 -2.40 -7.81 -4.64
N ALA A 58 -1.66 -8.80 -5.18
CA ALA A 58 -1.04 -9.85 -4.38
C ALA A 58 -0.04 -9.28 -3.36
N PHE A 59 0.69 -8.23 -3.72
CA PHE A 59 1.56 -7.51 -2.79
C PHE A 59 0.77 -6.83 -1.66
N LEU A 60 -0.33 -6.15 -1.97
CA LEU A 60 -1.19 -5.52 -0.97
C LEU A 60 -1.83 -6.55 -0.03
N GLU A 61 -2.26 -7.70 -0.54
CA GLU A 61 -2.78 -8.81 0.28
C GLU A 61 -1.71 -9.30 1.27
N THR A 62 -0.48 -9.52 0.79
CA THR A 62 0.65 -9.93 1.65
C THR A 62 0.93 -8.91 2.75
N LEU A 63 0.95 -7.61 2.43
CA LEU A 63 1.17 -6.55 3.41
C LEU A 63 0.08 -6.49 4.49
N LEU A 64 -1.17 -6.72 4.10
CA LEU A 64 -2.30 -6.73 5.03
C LEU A 64 -2.26 -7.97 5.94
N ASP A 65 -1.88 -9.12 5.41
CA ASP A 65 -1.72 -10.36 6.18
C ASP A 65 -0.55 -10.29 7.17
N GLU A 66 0.60 -9.73 6.76
CA GLU A 66 1.76 -9.50 7.64
C GLU A 66 1.47 -8.48 8.74
N GLY A 67 0.72 -7.43 8.40
CA GLY A 67 0.20 -6.46 9.38
C GLY A 67 -0.78 -7.09 10.38
N HIS A 68 -1.49 -8.14 9.99
CA HIS A 68 -2.38 -8.91 10.87
C HIS A 68 -1.63 -9.86 11.81
N GLN A 69 -0.49 -10.41 11.37
CA GLN A 69 0.34 -11.37 12.15
C GLN A 69 1.23 -10.69 13.21
N SER A 70 1.43 -9.37 13.14
CA SER A 70 2.27 -8.61 14.09
C SER A 70 1.48 -8.01 15.28
N MET A 71 0.23 -8.45 15.52
CA MET A 71 -0.64 -7.99 16.62
C MET A 71 -0.86 -9.01 17.73
#